data_AF-A0A658NKI1-F1
#
_entry.id   AF-A0A658NKI1-F1
#
_cell.length_a   1.000
_cell.length_b   1.000
_cell.length_c   1.000
_cell.angle_alpha   90.00
_cell.angle_beta   90.00
_cell.angle_gamma   90.00
#
_symmetry.space_group_name_H-M   'P 1'
#
loop_
_entity.id
_entity.type
_entity.pdbx_description
1 polymer ?
#
loop_
_entity_poly.entity_id
_entity_poly.type
_entity_poly.pdbx_seq_one_letter_code
_entity_poly.pdbx_strand_id
1 'polypeptide(L)' 'NKMRMLWDAGYDQVAIAYSDSSADLPLLQAARKPVVVNPKRGRVAMFRRVLPPGTPILNWGCPGRAGDTVPSV' A
#
# COMPACT_ATOMS: atom_id res chain seq x y z
N ASN A 1 14.44 1.94 -8.57
CA ASN A 1 13.11 1.69 -7.96
C ASN A 1 12.85 2.81 -6.97
N LYS A 2 11.60 3.02 -6.51
CA LYS A 2 11.25 4.15 -5.62
C LYS A 2 12.10 4.21 -4.35
N MET A 3 12.41 3.05 -3.75
CA MET A 3 13.25 2.98 -2.56
C MET A 3 14.65 3.55 -2.77
N ARG A 4 15.31 3.21 -3.90
CA ARG A 4 16.61 3.78 -4.25
C ARG A 4 16.56 5.31 -4.33
N MET A 5 15.52 5.85 -4.95
CA MET A 5 15.35 7.30 -5.07
C MET A 5 15.16 7.98 -3.70
N LEU A 6 14.44 7.33 -2.77
CA LEU A 6 14.29 7.84 -1.40
C LEU A 6 15.63 7.85 -0.66
N TRP A 7 16.41 6.78 -0.76
CA TRP A 7 17.74 6.70 -0.15
C TRP A 7 18.73 7.70 -0.75
N ASP A 8 18.76 7.84 -2.08
CA ASP A 8 19.62 8.80 -2.78
C ASP A 8 19.29 10.26 -2.38
N ALA A 9 18.03 10.53 -2.00
CA ALA A 9 17.58 11.82 -1.48
C ALA A 9 17.81 11.99 0.05
N GLY A 10 18.44 11.02 0.72
CA GLY A 10 18.75 11.07 2.15
C GLY A 10 17.61 10.65 3.08
N TYR A 11 16.51 10.10 2.56
CA TYR A 11 15.43 9.53 3.38
C TYR A 11 15.73 8.07 3.70
N ASP A 12 15.93 7.75 4.96
CA ASP A 12 16.23 6.39 5.45
C ASP A 12 15.00 5.65 5.98
N GLN A 13 13.89 6.35 6.22
CA GLN A 13 12.71 5.82 6.88
C GLN A 13 11.41 6.23 6.18
N VAL A 14 10.49 5.28 6.05
CA VAL A 14 9.15 5.53 5.53
C VAL A 14 8.16 5.40 6.69
N ALA A 15 7.59 6.51 7.14
CA ALA A 15 6.63 6.50 8.24
C ALA A 15 5.31 5.83 7.82
N ILE A 16 4.76 6.23 6.67
CA ILE A 16 3.48 5.75 6.14
C ILE A 16 3.61 5.65 4.62
N ALA A 17 3.01 4.63 4.00
CA ALA A 17 2.91 4.52 2.55
C ALA A 17 1.52 4.08 2.12
N TYR A 18 0.95 4.78 1.14
CA TYR A 18 -0.31 4.43 0.47
C TYR A 18 -0.01 4.03 -0.97
N SER A 19 -0.47 2.84 -1.42
CA SER A 19 -0.34 2.43 -2.82
C SER A 19 -1.39 1.41 -3.23
N ASP A 20 -1.76 1.40 -4.52
CA ASP A 20 -2.67 0.43 -5.13
C ASP A 20 -1.96 -0.70 -5.90
N SER A 21 -0.63 -0.60 -6.01
CA SER A 21 0.16 -1.32 -7.01
C SER A 21 1.22 -2.22 -6.39
N SER A 22 1.34 -3.44 -6.92
CA SER A 22 2.41 -4.37 -6.54
C SER A 22 3.80 -3.89 -6.96
N ALA A 23 3.90 -2.91 -7.87
CA ALA A 23 5.17 -2.27 -8.22
C ALA A 23 5.80 -1.53 -7.02
N ASP A 24 4.97 -1.14 -6.04
CA ASP A 24 5.38 -0.44 -4.84
C ASP A 24 5.53 -1.38 -3.64
N LEU A 25 5.56 -2.71 -3.86
CA LEU A 25 5.73 -3.66 -2.77
C LEU A 25 6.97 -3.35 -1.90
N PRO A 26 8.15 -3.02 -2.46
CA PRO A 26 9.31 -2.64 -1.64
C PRO A 26 9.06 -1.40 -0.78
N LEU A 27 8.28 -0.43 -1.28
CA LEU A 27 7.90 0.77 -0.53
C LEU A 27 6.93 0.43 0.61
N LEU A 28 5.92 -0.39 0.33
CA LEU A 28 4.95 -0.84 1.34
C LEU A 28 5.65 -1.67 2.44
N GLN A 29 6.62 -2.50 2.08
CA GLN A 29 7.37 -3.30 3.06
C GLN A 29 8.33 -2.46 3.91
N ALA A 30 8.87 -1.37 3.37
CA ALA A 30 9.73 -0.44 4.11
C ALA A 30 8.95 0.52 5.03
N ALA A 31 7.64 0.68 4.80
CA ALA A 31 6.82 1.59 5.58
C ALA A 31 6.48 1.03 6.96
N ARG A 32 6.57 1.87 8.01
CA ARG A 32 6.07 1.53 9.35
C ARG A 32 4.55 1.30 9.37
N LYS A 33 3.82 2.06 8.55
CA LYS A 33 2.36 1.95 8.40
C LYS A 33 2.00 1.83 6.90
N PRO A 34 2.06 0.63 6.31
CA PRO A 34 1.58 0.43 4.95
C PRO A 34 0.06 0.48 4.91
N VAL A 35 -0.48 1.03 3.83
CA VAL A 35 -1.90 1.00 3.50
C VAL A 35 -2.03 0.70 2.01
N VAL A 36 -2.77 -0.35 1.69
CA VAL A 36 -3.12 -0.64 0.29
C VAL A 36 -4.41 0.10 -0.03
N VAL A 37 -4.43 0.92 -1.08
CA VAL A 37 -5.62 1.70 -1.46
C VAL A 37 -6.10 1.27 -2.84
N ASN A 38 -7.39 1.06 -3.03
CA ASN A 38 -8.02 0.75 -4.31
C ASN A 38 -7.29 -0.34 -5.15
N PRO A 39 -6.79 -1.46 -4.59
CA PRO A 39 -6.05 -2.43 -5.40
C PRO A 39 -6.97 -3.13 -6.41
N LYS A 40 -6.36 -3.70 -7.46
CA LYS A 40 -7.06 -4.67 -8.31
C LYS A 40 -7.53 -5.86 -7.46
N ARG A 41 -8.77 -6.34 -7.69
CA ARG A 41 -9.37 -7.47 -6.96
C ARG A 41 -8.44 -8.70 -6.89
N GLY A 42 -7.84 -9.07 -8.02
CA GLY A 42 -6.91 -10.22 -8.09
C GLY A 42 -5.58 -10.05 -7.34
N ARG A 43 -5.27 -8.86 -6.80
CA ARG A 43 -4.03 -8.60 -6.03
C ARG A 43 -4.24 -8.61 -4.52
N VAL A 44 -5.49 -8.63 -4.04
CA VAL A 44 -5.80 -8.60 -2.60
C VAL A 44 -5.14 -9.75 -1.85
N ALA A 45 -5.30 -10.99 -2.34
CA ALA A 45 -4.71 -12.17 -1.71
C ALA A 45 -3.18 -12.11 -1.66
N MET A 46 -2.56 -11.55 -2.71
CA MET A 46 -1.12 -11.34 -2.74
C MET A 46 -0.68 -10.34 -1.66
N PHE A 47 -1.34 -9.17 -1.55
CA PHE A 47 -1.02 -8.19 -0.51
C PHE A 47 -1.19 -8.73 0.91
N ARG A 48 -2.30 -9.44 1.19
CA ARG A 48 -2.54 -10.05 2.50
C ARG A 48 -1.46 -11.06 2.90
N ARG A 49 -0.82 -11.72 1.94
CA ARG A 49 0.26 -12.69 2.18
C ARG A 49 1.62 -12.03 2.44
N VAL A 50 1.92 -10.91 1.79
CA VAL A 50 3.30 -10.34 1.76
C VAL A 50 3.49 -9.11 2.66
N LEU A 51 2.40 -8.53 3.15
CA LEU A 51 2.42 -7.40 4.07
C LEU A 51 2.10 -7.86 5.50
N PRO A 52 2.48 -7.09 6.53
CA PRO A 52 2.15 -7.43 7.91
C PRO A 52 0.66 -7.71 8.10
N PRO A 53 0.29 -8.70 8.94
CA PRO A 53 -1.10 -8.92 9.33
C PRO A 53 -1.76 -7.63 9.83
N GLY A 54 -3.03 -7.42 9.47
CA GLY A 54 -3.74 -6.20 9.83
C GLY A 54 -3.45 -4.99 8.93
N THR A 55 -2.56 -5.10 7.93
CA THR A 55 -2.37 -4.02 6.93
C THR A 55 -3.72 -3.62 6.31
N PRO A 56 -4.14 -2.34 6.39
CA PRO A 56 -5.40 -1.92 5.81
C PRO A 56 -5.38 -2.05 4.29
N ILE A 57 -6.49 -2.54 3.75
CA ILE A 57 -6.75 -2.55 2.31
C ILE A 57 -8.05 -1.78 2.12
N LEU A 58 -7.97 -0.54 1.67
CA LEU A 58 -9.08 0.40 1.64
C LEU A 58 -9.58 0.63 0.22
N ASN A 59 -10.88 0.87 0.06
CA ASN A 59 -11.46 1.42 -1.15
C ASN A 59 -12.03 2.82 -0.85
N TRP A 60 -11.40 3.86 -1.41
CA TRP A 60 -11.82 5.26 -1.30
C TRP A 60 -12.88 5.64 -2.34
N GLY A 61 -13.83 4.75 -2.59
CA GLY A 61 -14.91 4.98 -3.56
C GLY A 61 -14.51 4.78 -5.02
N CYS A 62 -13.44 4.02 -5.31
CA CYS A 62 -13.03 3.69 -6.67
C CYS A 62 -13.84 2.49 -7.20
N PRO A 63 -14.75 2.70 -8.19
CA PRO A 63 -15.56 1.62 -8.73
C PRO A 63 -14.69 0.55 -9.37
N GLY A 64 -15.05 -0.72 -9.15
CA GLY A 64 -14.32 -1.85 -9.73
C GLY A 64 -13.00 -2.21 -9.04
N ARG A 65 -12.60 -1.46 -8.01
CA ARG A 65 -11.44 -1.81 -7.16
C ARG A 65 -11.86 -2.51 -5.88
N ALA A 66 -10.91 -3.20 -5.25
CA ALA A 66 -11.12 -3.87 -3.98
C ALA A 66 -10.75 -2.97 -2.79
N GLY A 67 -11.00 -3.47 -1.59
CA GLY A 67 -10.70 -2.82 -0.32
C GLY A 67 -11.97 -2.50 0.46
N ASP A 68 -11.79 -2.30 1.75
CA ASP A 68 -12.84 -1.95 2.70
C ASP A 68 -13.27 -0.50 2.44
N THR A 69 -14.57 -0.28 2.28
CA THR A 69 -15.13 1.07 2.10
C THR A 69 -14.84 1.92 3.32
N VAL A 70 -14.36 3.14 3.07
CA VAL A 70 -14.09 4.10 4.13
C VAL A 70 -15.30 5.01 4.27
N PRO A 71 -15.83 5.23 5.50
CA PRO A 71 -16.97 6.12 5.70
C PRO A 71 -16.68 7.50 5.13
N SER A 72 -17.67 8.10 4.46
CA SER A 72 -17.62 9.54 4.17
C SER A 72 -17.85 10.25 5.50
N VAL A 73 -16.90 11.09 5.91
CA VAL A 73 -17.10 12.03 7.02
C VAL A 73 -17.99 13.18 6.59
#